data_AF-A0A973IS78-F1
#
_entry.id   AF-A0A973IS78-F1
#
_cell.length_a   1.000
_cell.length_b   1.000
_cell.length_c   1.000
_cell.angle_alpha   90.00
_cell.angle_beta   90.00
_cell.angle_gamma   90.00
#
_symmetry.space_group_name_H-M   'P 1'
#
loop_
_entity.id
_entity.type
_entity.pdbx_description
1 polymer ?
#
loop_
_entity_poly.entity_id
_entity_poly.type
_entity_poly.pdbx_seq_one_letter_code
_entity_poly.pdbx_strand_id
1 'polypeptide(L)'
;MALVVGITLFDKSGIINRFYISFLVILIPFFIVNGILTGTFIENEVVWYNNDQTTGIRLLTVPLEDIAYGFSLIFINLFFLDIFKKLFKIRYPF
;
A
#
# COMPACT_ATOMS: atom_id res chain seq x y z
N MET A 1 -10.55 -1.91 0.33
CA MET A 1 -9.83 -1.42 1.52
C MET A 1 -10.51 -1.81 2.83
N ALA A 2 -11.81 -1.55 3.05
CA ALA A 2 -12.50 -1.87 4.31
C ALA A 2 -12.35 -3.34 4.78
N LEU A 3 -12.45 -4.31 3.86
CA LEU A 3 -12.20 -5.73 4.17
C LEU A 3 -10.77 -5.97 4.65
N VAL A 4 -9.79 -5.38 3.97
CA VAL A 4 -8.36 -5.53 4.28
C VAL A 4 -8.05 -4.94 5.65
N VAL A 5 -8.56 -3.73 5.92
CA VAL A 5 -8.43 -3.09 7.24
C VAL A 5 -9.14 -3.93 8.31
N GLY A 6 -10.34 -4.44 8.03
CA GLY A 6 -11.05 -5.35 8.92
C GLY A 6 -10.19 -6.56 9.29
N ILE A 7 -9.62 -7.26 8.30
CA ILE A 7 -8.70 -8.39 8.51
C ILE A 7 -7.50 -7.95 9.37
N THR A 8 -6.94 -6.76 9.12
CA THR A 8 -5.78 -6.28 9.89
C THR A 8 -6.08 -6.06 11.37
N LEU A 9 -7.31 -5.67 11.72
CA LEU A 9 -7.67 -5.42 13.12
C LEU A 9 -7.81 -6.71 13.95
N PHE A 10 -8.02 -7.87 13.30
CA PHE A 10 -8.21 -9.15 13.98
C PHE A 10 -6.94 -10.02 14.05
N ASP A 11 -5.89 -9.71 13.31
CA ASP A 11 -4.67 -10.51 13.30
C ASP A 11 -3.69 -10.12 14.44
N LYS A 12 -3.40 -11.10 15.30
CA LYS A 12 -2.57 -10.98 16.51
C LYS A 12 -1.14 -11.50 16.33
N SER A 13 -0.75 -11.89 15.11
CA SER A 13 0.52 -12.58 14.83
C SER A 13 1.78 -11.69 14.92
N GLY A 14 1.63 -10.40 15.26
CA GLY A 14 2.72 -9.41 15.30
C GLY A 14 3.29 -9.05 13.91
N ILE A 15 2.89 -9.76 12.86
CA ILE A 15 3.23 -9.46 11.46
C ILE A 15 2.67 -8.09 11.06
N ILE A 16 1.46 -7.79 11.52
CA ILE A 16 0.77 -6.53 11.25
C ILE A 16 1.46 -5.30 11.83
N ASN A 17 1.95 -5.37 13.06
CA ASN A 17 2.68 -4.25 13.65
C ASN A 17 3.95 -3.94 12.85
N ARG A 18 4.68 -4.97 12.43
CA ARG A 18 5.84 -4.81 11.54
C ARG A 18 5.43 -4.24 10.18
N PHE A 19 4.33 -4.72 9.62
CA PHE A 19 3.81 -4.22 8.35
C PHE A 19 3.46 -2.74 8.41
N TYR A 20 2.75 -2.26 9.44
CA TYR A 20 2.42 -0.84 9.57
C TYR A 20 3.67 0.04 9.61
N ILE A 21 4.69 -0.33 10.39
CA ILE A 21 5.95 0.41 10.47
C ILE A 21 6.65 0.41 9.09
N SER A 22 6.77 -0.77 8.46
CA SER A 22 7.36 -0.87 7.12
C SER A 22 6.58 -0.06 6.08
N PHE A 23 5.25 -0.05 6.15
CA PHE A 23 4.41 0.70 5.23
C PHE A 23 4.60 2.21 5.41
N LEU A 24 4.71 2.71 6.65
CA LEU A 24 5.05 4.11 6.92
C LEU A 24 6.40 4.51 6.31
N VAL A 25 7.40 3.63 6.36
CA VAL A 25 8.69 3.87 5.71
C VAL A 25 8.55 3.87 4.19
N ILE A 26 7.77 2.95 3.62
CA ILE A 26 7.48 2.87 2.17
C ILE A 26 6.73 4.11 1.66
N LEU A 27 5.92 4.76 2.49
CA LEU A 27 5.21 5.98 2.11
C LEU A 27 6.16 7.12 1.74
N ILE A 28 7.37 7.17 2.32
CA ILE A 28 8.35 8.23 2.02
C ILE A 28 8.77 8.20 0.53
N PRO A 29 9.42 7.14 0.01
CA PRO A 29 9.76 7.08 -1.41
C PRO A 29 8.51 7.05 -2.31
N PHE A 30 7.39 6.49 -1.82
CA PHE A 30 6.13 6.48 -2.56
C PHE A 30 5.64 7.90 -2.86
N PHE A 31 5.59 8.81 -1.88
CA PHE A 31 5.14 10.18 -2.11
C PHE A 31 6.13 10.98 -2.94
N ILE A 32 7.44 10.75 -2.80
CA ILE A 32 8.45 11.42 -3.62
C ILE A 32 8.26 11.06 -5.09
N VAL A 33 8.20 9.77 -5.41
CA VAL A 33 8.12 9.30 -6.80
C VAL A 33 6.74 9.62 -7.38
N ASN A 34 5.64 9.22 -6.71
CA ASN A 34 4.30 9.46 -7.25
C ASN A 34 3.94 10.94 -7.26
N GLY A 35 4.40 11.72 -6.27
CA GLY A 35 4.23 13.18 -6.28
C GLY A 35 4.83 13.79 -7.53
N ILE A 36 6.11 13.49 -7.83
CA ILE A 36 6.77 13.98 -9.04
C ILE A 36 6.02 13.53 -10.30
N LEU A 37 5.72 12.23 -10.41
CA LEU A 37 5.05 11.68 -11.59
C LEU A 37 3.66 12.26 -11.84
N THR A 38 2.96 12.71 -10.79
CA THR A 38 1.61 13.28 -10.88
C THR A 38 1.61 14.81 -10.97
N GLY A 39 2.76 15.46 -11.16
CA GLY A 39 2.84 16.89 -11.40
C GLY A 39 3.44 17.73 -10.27
N THR A 40 3.88 17.13 -9.15
CA THR A 40 4.64 17.89 -8.14
C THR A 40 6.00 18.25 -8.73
N PHE A 41 6.37 19.55 -8.74
CA PHE A 41 7.64 20.07 -9.27
C PHE A 41 7.86 19.94 -10.78
N ILE A 42 6.86 19.54 -11.57
CA ILE A 42 6.94 19.48 -13.04
C ILE A 42 5.71 20.15 -13.67
N GLU A 43 5.86 20.76 -14.85
CA GLU A 43 4.75 21.50 -15.50
C GLU A 43 3.64 20.59 -16.02
N ASN A 44 3.99 19.40 -16.49
CA ASN A 44 3.06 18.43 -17.04
C ASN A 44 3.18 17.12 -16.28
N GLU A 45 2.06 16.61 -15.78
CA GLU A 45 2.00 15.30 -15.16
C GLU A 45 2.37 14.19 -16.17
N VAL A 46 3.13 13.20 -15.69
CA VAL A 46 3.49 12.01 -16.48
C VAL A 46 2.45 10.92 -16.28
N VAL A 47 1.89 10.84 -15.06
CA VAL A 47 0.82 9.91 -14.68
C VAL A 47 -0.45 10.71 -14.45
N TRP A 48 -1.49 10.34 -15.20
CA TRP A 48 -2.73 11.09 -15.34
C TRP A 48 -3.85 10.35 -14.63
N TYR A 49 -4.61 11.05 -13.79
CA TYR A 49 -5.77 10.49 -13.10
C TYR A 49 -7.05 11.13 -13.61
N ASN A 50 -8.04 10.30 -13.92
CA ASN A 50 -9.39 10.78 -14.18
C ASN A 50 -10.08 11.11 -12.85
N ASN A 51 -10.42 12.39 -12.66
CA ASN A 51 -11.13 12.84 -11.46
C ASN A 51 -12.51 12.20 -11.29
N ASP A 52 -13.16 11.75 -12.38
CA ASP A 52 -14.45 11.04 -12.31
C ASP A 52 -14.33 9.60 -11.77
N GLN A 53 -13.10 9.08 -11.70
CA GLN A 53 -12.79 7.72 -11.24
C GLN A 53 -12.12 7.71 -9.86
N THR A 54 -11.73 8.88 -9.35
CA THR A 54 -11.18 9.05 -8.01
C THR A 54 -12.17 9.82 -7.15
N THR A 55 -12.02 9.80 -5.83
CA THR A 55 -12.88 10.59 -4.92
C THR A 55 -12.59 12.09 -4.99
N GLY A 56 -11.60 12.51 -5.79
CA GLY A 56 -11.10 13.89 -5.84
C GLY A 56 -10.23 14.27 -4.64
N ILE A 57 -10.08 13.40 -3.64
CA ILE A 57 -9.21 13.65 -2.48
C ILE A 57 -7.78 13.32 -2.86
N ARG A 58 -6.89 14.32 -2.72
CA ARG A 58 -5.47 14.20 -3.07
C ARG A 58 -4.58 14.61 -1.90
N LEU A 59 -3.44 13.94 -1.78
CA LEU A 59 -2.32 14.34 -0.94
C LEU A 59 -1.22 14.83 -1.88
N LEU A 60 -0.90 16.13 -1.79
CA LEU A 60 -0.14 16.83 -2.84
C LEU A 60 -0.88 16.69 -4.19
N THR A 61 -0.26 16.05 -5.18
CA THR A 61 -0.87 15.74 -6.48
C THR A 61 -1.36 14.29 -6.59
N VAL A 62 -1.07 13.45 -5.60
CA VAL A 62 -1.36 12.00 -5.61
C VAL A 62 -2.77 11.72 -5.05
N PRO A 63 -3.62 10.95 -5.74
CA PRO A 63 -4.91 10.50 -5.19
C PRO A 63 -4.76 9.69 -3.90
N LEU A 64 -5.68 9.90 -2.94
CA LEU A 64 -5.69 9.15 -1.68
C LEU A 64 -5.85 7.63 -1.91
N GLU A 65 -6.55 7.25 -2.97
CA GLU A 65 -6.78 5.88 -3.39
C GLU A 65 -5.48 5.13 -3.69
N ASP A 66 -4.44 5.80 -4.17
CA ASP A 66 -3.17 5.15 -4.49
C ASP A 66 -2.48 4.61 -3.24
N ILE A 67 -2.61 5.33 -2.12
CA ILE A 67 -2.11 4.88 -0.82
C ILE A 67 -2.89 3.64 -0.37
N ALA A 68 -4.21 3.66 -0.51
CA ALA A 68 -5.07 2.53 -0.18
C ALA A 68 -4.80 1.31 -1.08
N TYR A 69 -4.51 1.54 -2.35
CA TYR A 69 -4.12 0.53 -3.33
C TYR A 69 -2.77 -0.08 -2.95
N GLY A 70 -1.74 0.74 -2.72
CA GLY A 70 -0.41 0.30 -2.30
C GLY A 70 -0.44 -0.49 -0.99
N PHE A 71 -1.22 -0.01 0.00
CA PHE A 71 -1.45 -0.72 1.25
C PHE A 71 -2.02 -2.11 1.01
N SER A 72 -3.12 -2.19 0.25
CA SER A 72 -3.83 -3.44 -0.01
C SER A 72 -2.95 -4.42 -0.79
N LEU A 73 -2.23 -3.93 -1.81
CA LEU A 73 -1.36 -4.74 -2.64
C LEU A 73 -0.27 -5.43 -1.81
N ILE A 74 0.44 -4.68 -0.96
CA ILE A 74 1.53 -5.24 -0.16
C ILE A 74 0.98 -6.15 0.95
N PHE A 75 -0.04 -5.67 1.67
CA PHE A 75 -0.61 -6.43 2.80
C PHE A 75 -1.18 -7.78 2.35
N ILE A 76 -1.99 -7.79 1.29
CA ILE A 76 -2.65 -9.01 0.80
C ILE A 76 -1.60 -10.04 0.37
N ASN A 77 -0.55 -9.61 -0.35
CA ASN A 77 0.53 -10.51 -0.74
C ASN A 77 1.26 -11.10 0.48
N LEU A 78 1.59 -10.28 1.48
CA LEU A 78 2.21 -10.76 2.72
C LEU A 78 1.31 -11.74 3.48
N PHE A 79 0.02 -11.44 3.55
CA PHE A 79 -0.97 -12.27 4.22
C PHE A 79 -1.10 -13.65 3.54
N PHE A 80 -1.24 -13.69 2.22
CA PHE A 80 -1.30 -14.95 1.48
C PHE A 80 0.02 -15.74 1.56
N LEU A 81 1.17 -15.05 1.50
CA LEU A 81 2.45 -15.70 1.71
C LEU A 81 2.54 -16.39 3.07
N ASP A 82 2.04 -15.76 4.15
CA ASP A 82 2.00 -16.37 5.48
C ASP A 82 1.05 -17.58 5.53
N ILE A 83 -0.13 -17.48 4.91
CA ILE A 83 -1.07 -18.61 4.78
C ILE A 83 -0.42 -19.78 4.06
N PHE A 84 0.19 -19.55 2.89
CA PHE A 84 0.82 -20.61 2.11
C PHE A 84 2.01 -21.23 2.85
N LYS A 85 2.81 -20.43 3.57
CA LYS A 85 3.88 -20.96 4.43
C LYS A 85 3.34 -21.93 5.48
N LYS A 86 2.23 -21.59 6.15
CA LYS A 86 1.58 -22.45 7.14
C LYS A 86 0.99 -23.70 6.51
N LEU A 87 0.28 -23.55 5.38
CA LEU A 87 -0.40 -24.64 4.69
C LEU A 87 0.58 -25.69 4.14
N PHE A 88 1.65 -25.23 3.49
CA PHE A 88 2.65 -26.10 2.86
C PHE A 88 3.80 -26.46 3.80
N LYS A 89 3.75 -26.05 5.09
CA LYS A 89 4.84 -26.19 6.07
C LYS A 89 6.21 -25.78 5.51
N ILE A 90 6.24 -24.74 4.68
CA ILE A 90 7.46 -24.25 4.04
C ILE A 90 8.33 -23.62 5.14
N ARG A 91 9.36 -24.35 5.55
CA ARG A 91 10.42 -23.86 6.43
C ARG A 91 11.50 -23.24 5.54
N TYR A 92 11.57 -21.92 5.52
CA TYR A 92 12.76 -21.28 4.93
C TYR A 92 13.97 -21.58 5.83
N PRO A 93 15.14 -21.91 5.27
CA PRO A 93 16.33 -22.28 6.03
C PRO A 93 17.07 -21.07 6.65
N PHE A 94 16.36 -19.98 6.95
CA PHE A 94 16.93 -18.78 7.57
C PHE A 94 16.41 -18.61 8.99
#